data_AF-A0A1I0DPA9-F1
#
_entry.id   AF-A0A1I0DPA9-F1
#
_cell.length_a   1.000
_cell.length_b   1.000
_cell.length_c   1.000
_cell.angle_alpha   90.00
_cell.angle_beta   90.00
_cell.angle_gamma   90.00
#
_symmetry.space_group_name_H-M   'P 1'
#
loop_
_entity.id
_entity.type
_entity.pdbx_description
1 polymer ?
#
loop_
_entity_poly.entity_id
_entity_poly.type
_entity_poly.pdbx_seq_one_letter_code
_entity_poly.pdbx_strand_id
1 'polypeptide(L)'
;MLVQGVASDKNALGYFGFAYYNENQKKLRALAVDGGKGGIIPSVETVEDGSYQPLSRPIFIYISIKATEKPEVREFLEFYMKNASPLVKEVKYFPLPAQAYTTNLDHLNKKKLGTVFNGQPEVGVQIEELLKREASL
;
A
#
# COMPACT_ATOMS: atom_id res chain seq x y z
N MET A 1 12.15 -20.29 -1.60
CA MET A 1 11.68 -18.89 -1.47
C MET A 1 12.41 -18.02 -2.47
N LEU A 2 11.74 -17.02 -3.06
CA LEU A 2 12.28 -16.15 -4.14
C LEU A 2 13.65 -15.54 -3.84
N VAL A 3 13.87 -15.05 -2.60
CA VAL A 3 15.17 -14.51 -2.15
C VAL A 3 16.31 -15.51 -2.36
N GLN A 4 16.11 -16.76 -1.97
CA GLN A 4 17.13 -17.80 -2.10
C GLN A 4 17.43 -18.09 -3.57
N GLY A 5 16.40 -18.13 -4.43
CA GLY A 5 16.55 -18.37 -5.87
C GLY A 5 17.36 -17.26 -6.55
N VAL A 6 17.03 -15.99 -6.26
CA VAL A 6 17.78 -14.84 -6.81
C VAL A 6 19.22 -14.79 -6.29
N ALA A 7 19.44 -15.10 -5.02
CA ALA A 7 20.77 -15.07 -4.43
C ALA A 7 21.69 -16.21 -4.92
N SER A 8 21.14 -17.34 -5.35
CA SER A 8 21.92 -18.53 -5.76
C SER A 8 22.28 -18.57 -7.25
N ASP A 9 21.65 -17.74 -8.08
CA ASP A 9 21.90 -17.70 -9.53
C ASP A 9 22.38 -16.31 -9.94
N LYS A 10 23.59 -16.26 -10.52
CA LYS A 10 24.30 -15.04 -10.90
C LYS A 10 23.49 -14.10 -11.79
N ASN A 11 22.59 -14.63 -12.62
CA ASN A 11 21.83 -13.85 -13.60
C ASN A 11 20.34 -13.78 -13.26
N ALA A 12 19.92 -14.29 -12.11
CA ALA A 12 18.51 -14.26 -11.73
C ALA A 12 18.02 -12.85 -11.41
N LEU A 13 16.77 -12.61 -11.78
CA LEU A 13 16.00 -11.43 -11.42
C LEU A 13 14.71 -11.89 -10.75
N GLY A 14 14.25 -11.13 -9.77
CA GLY A 14 13.01 -11.42 -9.05
C GLY A 14 12.26 -10.14 -8.73
N TYR A 15 10.93 -10.27 -8.67
CA TYR A 15 10.02 -9.22 -8.25
C TYR A 15 9.25 -9.70 -7.03
N PHE A 16 9.36 -8.98 -5.92
CA PHE A 16 8.73 -9.31 -4.65
C PHE A 16 8.63 -8.09 -3.73
N GLY A 17 7.87 -8.22 -2.65
CA GLY A 17 7.61 -7.11 -1.73
C GLY A 17 8.87 -6.54 -1.08
N PHE A 18 8.87 -5.21 -0.88
CA PHE A 18 9.98 -4.46 -0.31
C PHE A 18 10.52 -5.04 1.01
N ALA A 19 9.64 -5.50 1.90
CA ALA A 19 10.01 -6.12 3.18
C ALA A 19 11.08 -7.23 3.02
N TYR A 20 10.91 -8.12 2.05
CA TYR A 20 11.86 -9.21 1.79
C TYR A 20 13.21 -8.71 1.30
N TYR A 21 13.24 -7.66 0.49
CA TYR A 21 14.49 -7.01 0.08
C TYR A 21 15.17 -6.35 1.28
N ASN A 22 14.41 -5.59 2.07
CA ASN A 22 14.92 -4.84 3.22
C ASN A 22 15.61 -5.74 4.26
N GLU A 23 15.09 -6.95 4.49
CA GLU A 23 15.71 -7.93 5.38
C GLU A 23 16.93 -8.64 4.78
N ASN A 24 17.11 -8.58 3.46
CA ASN A 24 18.12 -9.35 2.72
C ASN A 24 19.05 -8.48 1.87
N GLN A 25 19.22 -7.19 2.20
CA GLN A 25 20.08 -6.26 1.45
C GLN A 25 21.55 -6.72 1.36
N LYS A 26 22.02 -7.56 2.30
CA LYS A 26 23.36 -8.16 2.24
C LYS A 26 23.51 -9.24 1.15
N LYS A 27 22.40 -9.81 0.70
CA LYS A 27 22.34 -10.91 -0.28
C LYS A 27 21.79 -10.47 -1.64
N LEU A 28 21.03 -9.38 -1.65
CA LEU A 28 20.29 -8.90 -2.81
C LEU A 28 20.72 -7.49 -3.18
N ARG A 29 20.78 -7.22 -4.48
CA ARG A 29 20.97 -5.88 -5.01
C ARG A 29 19.64 -5.36 -5.58
N ALA A 30 19.17 -4.23 -5.07
CA ALA A 30 18.05 -3.54 -5.69
C ALA A 30 18.47 -2.96 -7.05
N LEU A 31 17.55 -2.98 -8.01
CA LEU A 31 17.69 -2.29 -9.28
C LEU A 31 16.84 -1.03 -9.24
N ALA A 32 17.34 0.03 -9.87
CA ALA A 32 16.57 1.23 -10.06
C ALA A 32 15.45 0.95 -11.06
N VAL A 33 14.25 1.48 -10.80
CA VAL A 33 13.08 1.33 -11.64
C VAL A 33 12.77 2.67 -12.27
N ASP A 34 12.65 2.70 -13.59
CA ASP A 34 12.32 3.90 -14.35
C ASP A 34 10.83 3.91 -14.70
N GLY A 35 10.11 4.86 -14.11
CA GLY A 35 8.70 5.16 -14.40
C GLY A 35 8.50 6.30 -15.40
N GLY A 36 9.54 6.70 -16.14
CA GLY A 36 9.53 7.80 -17.11
C GLY A 36 10.21 9.09 -16.64
N LYS A 37 10.84 9.09 -15.46
CA LYS A 37 11.56 10.25 -14.87
C LYS A 37 12.99 9.90 -14.46
N GLY A 38 13.51 8.76 -14.92
CA GLY A 38 14.79 8.21 -14.51
C GLY A 38 14.63 7.13 -13.44
N GLY A 39 15.68 6.32 -13.28
CA GLY A 39 15.66 5.19 -12.37
C GLY A 39 15.69 5.63 -10.89
N ILE A 40 14.71 5.17 -10.12
CA ILE A 40 14.62 5.38 -8.67
C ILE A 40 14.86 4.05 -7.94
N ILE A 41 15.66 4.07 -6.88
CA ILE A 41 15.90 2.90 -6.02
C ILE A 41 14.79 2.80 -4.97
N PRO A 42 14.29 1.58 -4.66
CA PRO A 42 13.33 1.42 -3.58
C PRO A 42 13.96 1.75 -2.22
N SER A 43 13.35 2.67 -1.47
CA SER A 43 13.65 2.94 -0.07
C SER A 43 12.38 3.29 0.68
N VAL A 44 12.48 3.53 2.00
CA VAL A 44 11.33 4.00 2.77
C VAL A 44 10.88 5.37 2.29
N GLU A 45 11.85 6.25 2.09
CA GLU A 45 11.67 7.63 1.68
C GLU A 45 11.03 7.71 0.28
N THR A 46 11.54 6.95 -0.70
CA THR A 46 11.03 7.00 -2.07
C THR A 46 9.65 6.37 -2.22
N VAL A 47 9.26 5.48 -1.30
CA VAL A 47 7.91 4.92 -1.25
C VAL A 47 6.94 5.90 -0.58
N GLU A 48 7.33 6.52 0.54
CA GLU A 48 6.51 7.47 1.28
C GLU A 48 6.24 8.78 0.52
N ASP A 49 7.23 9.30 -0.21
CA ASP A 49 7.07 10.53 -1.02
C ASP A 49 6.39 10.29 -2.38
N GLY A 50 6.15 9.03 -2.74
CA GLY A 50 5.51 8.61 -3.98
C GLY A 50 6.40 8.64 -5.22
N SER A 51 7.71 8.88 -5.09
CA SER A 51 8.65 8.92 -6.21
C SER A 51 9.01 7.54 -6.78
N TYR A 52 8.87 6.47 -5.99
CA TYR A 52 9.14 5.10 -6.43
C TYR A 52 7.99 4.53 -7.26
N GLN A 53 7.98 4.85 -8.56
CA GLN A 53 6.97 4.42 -9.52
C GLN A 53 7.54 3.43 -10.55
N PRO A 54 6.72 2.52 -11.11
CA PRO A 54 5.30 2.30 -10.88
C PRO A 54 4.97 1.26 -9.79
N LEU A 55 5.97 0.84 -9.00
CA LEU A 55 5.86 -0.35 -8.16
C LEU A 55 5.44 -0.06 -6.70
N SER A 56 5.30 1.22 -6.33
CA SER A 56 4.62 1.62 -5.10
C SER A 56 3.11 1.77 -5.35
N ARG A 57 2.29 1.16 -4.49
CA ARG A 57 0.82 1.26 -4.59
C ARG A 57 0.14 1.14 -3.22
N PRO A 58 -1.00 1.81 -3.02
CA PRO A 58 -1.84 1.56 -1.85
C PRO A 58 -2.43 0.14 -1.90
N ILE A 59 -2.66 -0.44 -0.73
CA ILE A 59 -3.34 -1.73 -0.57
C ILE A 59 -4.75 -1.47 -0.04
N PHE A 60 -5.74 -2.09 -0.68
CA PHE A 60 -7.14 -1.94 -0.34
C PHE A 60 -7.68 -3.17 0.39
N ILE A 61 -8.58 -2.93 1.34
CA ILE A 61 -9.50 -3.94 1.86
C ILE A 61 -10.86 -3.72 1.20
N TYR A 62 -11.47 -4.78 0.69
CA TYR A 62 -12.76 -4.71 0.00
C TYR A 62 -13.87 -5.15 0.94
N ILE A 63 -14.82 -4.25 1.19
CA ILE A 63 -15.88 -4.45 2.17
C ILE A 63 -17.22 -4.25 1.48
N SER A 64 -18.13 -5.20 1.65
CA SER A 64 -19.54 -5.01 1.28
C SER A 64 -20.19 -4.05 2.27
N ILE A 65 -20.83 -2.97 1.80
CA ILE A 65 -21.58 -2.06 2.68
C ILE A 65 -22.68 -2.80 3.44
N LYS A 66 -23.32 -3.80 2.84
CA LYS A 66 -24.32 -4.61 3.55
C LYS A 66 -23.69 -5.37 4.73
N ALA A 67 -22.44 -5.82 4.60
CA ALA A 67 -21.76 -6.51 5.68
C ALA A 67 -21.47 -5.59 6.88
N THR A 68 -21.36 -4.28 6.69
CA THR A 68 -21.11 -3.32 7.79
C THR A 68 -22.34 -3.09 8.68
N GLU A 69 -23.50 -3.64 8.31
CA GLU A 69 -24.69 -3.70 9.18
C GLU A 69 -24.53 -4.69 10.32
N LYS A 70 -23.59 -5.65 10.19
CA LYS A 70 -23.24 -6.58 11.25
C LYS A 70 -22.30 -5.90 12.25
N PRO A 71 -22.65 -5.84 13.55
CA PRO A 71 -21.82 -5.20 14.57
C PRO A 71 -20.37 -5.71 14.58
N GLU A 72 -20.17 -7.02 14.46
CA GLU A 72 -18.84 -7.64 14.51
C GLU A 72 -17.94 -7.23 13.34
N VAL A 73 -18.51 -6.99 12.15
CA VAL A 73 -17.75 -6.50 10.99
C VAL A 73 -17.35 -5.06 11.22
N ARG A 74 -18.26 -4.24 11.75
CA ARG A 74 -18.00 -2.84 12.04
C ARG A 74 -16.93 -2.68 13.11
N GLU A 75 -17.02 -3.44 14.20
CA GLU A 75 -16.01 -3.47 15.26
C GLU A 75 -14.64 -3.88 14.74
N PHE A 76 -14.56 -4.91 13.89
CA PHE A 76 -13.31 -5.32 13.26
C PHE A 76 -12.70 -4.20 12.42
N LEU A 77 -13.49 -3.48 11.63
CA LEU A 77 -13.00 -2.38 10.79
C LEU A 77 -12.51 -1.18 11.61
N GLU A 78 -13.23 -0.86 12.69
CA GLU A 78 -12.80 0.19 13.63
C GLU A 78 -11.51 -0.20 14.34
N PHE A 79 -11.41 -1.45 14.81
CA PHE A 79 -10.18 -2.00 15.39
C PHE A 79 -9.03 -1.95 14.39
N TYR A 80 -9.26 -2.42 13.15
CA TYR A 80 -8.26 -2.42 12.09
C TYR A 80 -7.71 -1.01 11.85
N MET A 81 -8.57 -0.01 11.67
CA MET A 81 -8.11 1.37 11.40
C MET A 81 -7.43 2.02 12.60
N LYS A 82 -7.84 1.72 13.84
CA LYS A 82 -7.21 2.27 15.06
C LYS A 82 -5.85 1.64 15.36
N ASN A 83 -5.61 0.40 14.94
CA ASN A 83 -4.40 -0.37 15.28
C ASN A 83 -3.47 -0.62 14.09
N ALA A 84 -3.89 -0.32 12.85
CA ALA A 84 -3.10 -0.64 11.66
C ALA A 84 -1.74 0.08 11.61
N SER A 85 -1.65 1.34 12.03
CA SER A 85 -0.39 2.11 11.92
C SER A 85 0.82 1.42 12.59
N PRO A 86 0.76 1.00 13.87
CA PRO A 86 1.87 0.26 14.49
C PRO A 86 2.06 -1.14 13.86
N LEU A 87 0.98 -1.88 13.59
CA LEU A 87 1.07 -3.25 13.06
C LEU A 87 1.70 -3.30 11.67
N VAL A 88 1.38 -2.34 10.80
CA VAL A 88 1.92 -2.23 9.43
C VAL A 88 3.44 -2.02 9.46
N LYS A 89 3.94 -1.22 10.41
CA LYS A 89 5.39 -1.03 10.62
C LYS A 89 6.08 -2.30 11.10
N GLU A 90 5.44 -3.06 11.99
CA GLU A 90 6.00 -4.33 12.48
C GLU A 90 6.23 -5.33 11.35
N VAL A 91 5.28 -5.44 10.43
CA VAL A 91 5.38 -6.29 9.23
C VAL A 91 6.15 -5.66 8.07
N LYS A 92 6.84 -4.53 8.31
CA LYS A 92 7.73 -3.84 7.34
C LYS A 92 7.03 -3.31 6.09
N TYR A 93 5.74 -2.97 6.23
CA TYR A 93 5.00 -2.18 5.26
C TYR A 93 4.98 -0.71 5.69
N PHE A 94 4.54 0.15 4.77
CA PHE A 94 4.44 1.59 4.98
C PHE A 94 3.06 1.95 5.52
N PRO A 95 2.96 2.56 6.70
CA PRO A 95 1.68 3.02 7.23
C PRO A 95 1.12 4.13 6.36
N LEU A 96 -0.20 4.30 6.38
CA LEU A 96 -0.81 5.47 5.77
C LEU A 96 -0.51 6.73 6.61
N PRO A 97 -0.59 7.93 6.03
CA PRO A 97 -0.65 9.17 6.79
C PRO A 97 -1.79 9.13 7.83
N ALA A 98 -1.60 9.76 9.00
CA ALA A 98 -2.58 9.73 10.09
C ALA A 98 -3.99 10.15 9.63
N GLN A 99 -4.06 11.16 8.77
CA GLN A 99 -5.31 11.68 8.19
C GLN A 99 -6.08 10.60 7.38
N ALA A 100 -5.37 9.67 6.75
CA ALA A 100 -5.99 8.61 5.96
C ALA A 100 -6.85 7.68 6.83
N TYR A 101 -6.36 7.32 8.02
CA TYR A 101 -7.09 6.46 8.94
C TYR A 101 -8.37 7.14 9.43
N THR A 102 -8.30 8.43 9.76
CA THR A 102 -9.49 9.20 10.18
C THR A 102 -10.49 9.35 9.03
N THR A 103 -10.02 9.62 7.80
CA THR A 103 -10.88 9.73 6.62
C THR A 103 -11.55 8.40 6.28
N ASN A 104 -10.84 7.28 6.40
CA ASN A 104 -11.41 5.95 6.16
C ASN A 104 -12.51 5.60 7.16
N LEU A 105 -12.33 5.95 8.44
CA LEU A 105 -13.38 5.79 9.46
C LEU A 105 -14.60 6.69 9.19
N ASP A 106 -14.39 7.93 8.75
CA ASP A 106 -15.48 8.82 8.34
C ASP A 106 -16.25 8.25 7.13
N HIS A 107 -15.54 7.74 6.12
CA HIS A 107 -16.15 7.06 4.98
C HIS A 107 -16.99 5.85 5.40
N LEU A 108 -16.49 5.04 6.34
CA LEU A 108 -17.23 3.90 6.91
C LEU A 108 -18.50 4.36 7.63
N ASN A 109 -18.42 5.43 8.42
CA ASN A 109 -19.56 5.99 9.16
C ASN A 109 -20.63 6.55 8.22
N LYS A 110 -20.21 7.22 7.15
CA LYS A 110 -21.10 7.79 6.12
C LYS A 110 -21.60 6.75 5.11
N LYS A 111 -21.18 5.48 5.22
CA LYS A 111 -21.43 4.42 4.22
C LYS A 111 -21.07 4.88 2.80
N LYS A 112 -19.96 5.64 2.66
CA LYS A 112 -19.49 6.11 1.35
C LYS A 112 -18.97 4.93 0.54
N LEU A 113 -19.46 4.78 -0.69
CA LEU A 113 -19.02 3.72 -1.61
C LEU A 113 -17.66 4.05 -2.23
N GLY A 114 -16.82 3.03 -2.37
CA GLY A 114 -15.49 3.11 -2.99
C GLY A 114 -15.47 3.00 -4.52
N THR A 115 -16.63 3.09 -5.18
CA THR A 115 -16.74 3.10 -6.66
C THR A 115 -15.96 4.23 -7.31
N VAL A 116 -15.51 5.21 -6.51
CA VAL A 116 -14.64 6.34 -6.88
C VAL A 116 -13.35 5.94 -7.61
N PHE A 117 -12.90 4.68 -7.45
CA PHE A 117 -11.68 4.16 -8.07
C PHE A 117 -11.92 3.52 -9.46
N ASN A 118 -13.18 3.38 -9.91
CA ASN A 118 -13.59 2.87 -11.22
C ASN A 118 -12.84 1.62 -11.74
N GLY A 119 -12.34 0.77 -10.82
CA GLY A 119 -11.57 -0.42 -11.16
C GLY A 119 -10.18 -0.18 -11.77
N GLN A 120 -9.71 1.07 -11.88
CA GLN A 120 -8.39 1.39 -12.39
C GLN A 120 -7.39 1.54 -11.23
N PRO A 121 -6.37 0.67 -11.13
CA PRO A 121 -5.32 0.84 -10.13
C PRO A 121 -4.47 2.06 -10.55
N GLU A 122 -4.55 3.12 -9.78
CA GLU A 122 -3.75 4.32 -10.03
C GLU A 122 -2.31 4.09 -9.61
N VAL A 123 -1.42 4.34 -10.56
CA VAL A 123 0.03 4.30 -10.39
C VAL A 123 0.48 5.77 -10.31
N GLY A 124 1.32 6.13 -9.35
CA GLY A 124 1.86 7.50 -9.27
C GLY A 124 1.10 8.49 -8.41
N VAL A 125 0.04 8.08 -7.70
CA VAL A 125 -0.82 9.01 -6.95
C VAL A 125 -0.44 9.00 -5.47
N GLN A 126 -0.29 10.20 -4.88
CA GLN A 126 -0.06 10.34 -3.43
C GLN A 126 -1.31 9.94 -2.64
N ILE A 127 -1.14 9.48 -1.40
CA ILE A 127 -2.27 9.04 -0.57
C ILE A 127 -3.28 10.18 -0.34
N GLU A 128 -2.80 11.41 -0.19
CA GLU A 128 -3.63 12.60 -0.02
C GLU A 128 -4.52 12.85 -1.25
N GLU A 129 -3.97 12.69 -2.45
CA GLU A 129 -4.71 12.82 -3.70
C GLU A 129 -5.73 11.70 -3.87
N LEU A 130 -5.35 10.47 -3.50
CA LEU A 130 -6.24 9.31 -3.48
C LEU A 130 -7.45 9.53 -2.56
N LEU A 131 -7.24 10.09 -1.38
CA LEU A 131 -8.29 10.33 -0.38
C LEU A 131 -9.24 11.47 -0.75
N LYS A 132 -8.74 12.47 -1.50
CA LYS A 132 -9.54 13.61 -1.99
C LYS A 132 -10.50 13.21 -3.11
N ARG A 133 -10.35 12.03 -3.71
CA ARG A 133 -11.28 11.58 -4.76
C ARG A 133 -12.69 11.42 -4.19
N GLU A 134 -13.61 12.15 -4.79
CA GLU A 134 -15.04 11.99 -4.55
C GLU A 134 -15.62 10.96 -5.51
N ALA A 135 -16.75 10.38 -5.11
CA ALA A 135 -17.50 9.51 -6.02
C ALA A 135 -18.08 10.39 -7.12
N SER A 136 -17.50 10.32 -8.32
CA SER A 136 -18.23 10.71 -9.52
C SER A 136 -19.36 9.69 -9.67
N LEU A 137 -20.58 10.12 -9.31
CA LEU A 137 -21.81 9.41 -9.65
C LEU A 137 -22.18 9.70 -11.10
#